data_AF-A0A091AV50-F1
#
_entry.id   AF-A0A091AV50-F1
#
_cell.length_a   1.000
_cell.length_b   1.000
_cell.length_c   1.000
_cell.angle_alpha   90.00
_cell.angle_beta   90.00
_cell.angle_gamma   90.00
#
_symmetry.space_group_name_H-M   'P 1'
#
loop_
_entity.id
_entity.type
_entity.pdbx_description
1 polymer ?
#
loop_
_entity_poly.entity_id
_entity_poly.type
_entity_poly.pdbx_seq_one_letter_code
_entity_poly.pdbx_strand_id
1 'polypeptide(L)'
;MTTQPTDAHRLRDLARLRRVRDRIDRSFAQPLDVEALAQGVHMSAGHLSRQFKLAYGESVYSYLMTRRIERAMALLRQGELSVTDVCFEVGCSSLGTFSTRFTELVGVSPSVYKRQGEAAIAGIPACVAKDVTRPVRNREAPATEPDVG
;
A
#
# COMPACT_ATOMS: atom_id res chain seq x y z
N MET A 1 -30.62 23.03 -6.54
CA MET A 1 -29.15 23.09 -6.66
C MET A 1 -28.75 22.04 -7.69
N THR A 2 -28.62 22.42 -8.97
CA THR A 2 -28.43 21.48 -10.09
C THR A 2 -26.95 21.18 -10.25
N THR A 3 -26.52 19.96 -9.91
CA THR A 3 -25.16 19.48 -10.20
C THR A 3 -24.96 19.49 -11.72
N GLN A 4 -23.95 20.22 -12.22
CA GLN A 4 -23.68 20.27 -13.66
C GLN A 4 -23.28 18.87 -14.17
N PRO A 5 -23.63 18.52 -15.42
CA PRO A 5 -23.30 17.21 -16.03
C PRO A 5 -21.80 16.85 -15.93
N THR A 6 -20.92 17.85 -15.94
CA THR A 6 -19.46 17.74 -15.83
C THR A 6 -19.01 17.22 -14.46
N ASP A 7 -19.67 17.65 -13.37
CA ASP A 7 -19.32 17.22 -12.01
C ASP A 7 -19.73 15.76 -11.77
N ALA A 8 -20.89 15.36 -12.27
CA ALA A 8 -21.34 13.98 -12.21
C ALA A 8 -20.40 13.03 -12.98
N HIS A 9 -19.86 13.47 -14.12
CA HIS A 9 -18.84 12.71 -14.83
C HIS A 9 -17.54 12.58 -14.02
N ARG A 10 -17.02 13.69 -13.50
CA ARG A 10 -15.79 13.71 -12.69
C ARG A 10 -15.89 12.83 -11.45
N LEU A 11 -17.01 12.87 -10.73
CA LEU A 11 -17.24 12.02 -9.56
C LEU A 11 -17.24 10.53 -9.91
N ARG A 12 -17.84 10.15 -11.06
CA ARG A 12 -17.81 8.77 -11.55
C ARG A 12 -16.39 8.30 -11.89
N ASP A 13 -15.59 9.16 -12.50
CA ASP A 13 -14.19 8.84 -12.80
C ASP A 13 -13.36 8.67 -11.53
N LEU A 14 -13.51 9.57 -10.55
CA LEU A 14 -12.83 9.44 -9.26
C LEU A 14 -13.23 8.14 -8.53
N ALA A 15 -14.50 7.76 -8.58
CA ALA A 15 -14.96 6.49 -8.02
C ALA A 15 -14.31 5.27 -8.71
N ARG A 16 -14.15 5.31 -10.04
CA ARG A 16 -13.43 4.28 -10.81
C ARG A 16 -11.95 4.23 -10.42
N LEU A 17 -11.27 5.38 -10.35
CA LEU A 17 -9.87 5.46 -9.95
C LEU A 17 -9.63 4.98 -8.51
N ARG A 18 -10.58 5.22 -7.61
CA ARG A 18 -10.54 4.66 -6.25
C ARG A 18 -10.62 3.14 -6.25
N ARG A 19 -11.50 2.54 -7.06
CA ARG A 19 -11.57 1.07 -7.21
C ARG A 19 -10.26 0.48 -7.73
N VAL A 20 -9.60 1.15 -8.67
CA VAL A 20 -8.27 0.73 -9.15
C VAL A 20 -7.25 0.76 -8.02
N ARG A 21 -7.18 1.86 -7.26
CA ARG A 21 -6.30 1.97 -6.09
C ARG A 21 -6.57 0.86 -5.08
N ASP A 22 -7.83 0.65 -4.71
CA ASP A 22 -8.22 -0.37 -3.74
C ASP A 22 -7.87 -1.79 -4.23
N ARG A 23 -7.89 -2.03 -5.55
CA ARG A 23 -7.44 -3.30 -6.13
C ARG A 23 -5.92 -3.45 -6.02
N ILE A 24 -5.14 -2.41 -6.35
CA ILE A 24 -3.68 -2.40 -6.18
C ILE A 24 -3.31 -2.68 -4.73
N ASP A 25 -3.99 -2.02 -3.78
CA ASP A 25 -3.74 -2.19 -2.35
C ASP A 25 -3.99 -3.60 -1.85
N ARG A 26 -5.00 -4.31 -2.40
CA ARG A 26 -5.30 -5.70 -2.03
C ARG A 26 -4.35 -6.70 -2.68
N SER A 27 -3.80 -6.40 -3.85
CA SER A 27 -2.99 -7.32 -4.64
C SER A 27 -1.58 -6.80 -4.92
N PHE A 28 -1.01 -6.02 -4.00
CA PHE A 28 0.28 -5.36 -4.22
C PHE A 28 1.44 -6.34 -4.49
N ALA A 29 1.37 -7.56 -3.96
CA ALA A 29 2.39 -8.59 -4.17
C ALA A 29 2.32 -9.24 -5.57
N GLN A 30 1.22 -9.04 -6.30
CA GLN A 30 1.05 -9.62 -7.63
C GLN A 30 1.71 -8.75 -8.72
N PRO A 31 2.12 -9.32 -9.87
CA PRO A 31 2.60 -8.56 -11.01
C PRO A 31 1.60 -7.48 -11.44
N LEU A 32 2.11 -6.31 -11.84
CA LEU A 32 1.27 -5.23 -12.30
C LEU A 32 0.74 -5.51 -13.70
N ASP A 33 -0.58 -5.54 -13.84
CA ASP A 33 -1.26 -5.59 -15.13
C ASP A 33 -2.19 -4.38 -15.27
N VAL A 34 -1.70 -3.34 -15.94
CA VAL A 34 -2.45 -2.09 -16.13
C VAL A 34 -3.65 -2.29 -17.06
N GLU A 35 -3.57 -3.21 -18.02
CA GLU A 35 -4.69 -3.53 -18.91
C GLU A 35 -5.82 -4.18 -18.12
N ALA A 36 -5.52 -5.18 -17.29
CA ALA A 36 -6.51 -5.82 -16.44
C ALA A 36 -7.13 -4.85 -15.41
N LEU A 37 -6.35 -3.88 -14.89
CA LEU A 37 -6.87 -2.82 -14.02
C LEU A 37 -7.86 -1.92 -14.78
N ALA A 38 -7.50 -1.52 -16.01
CA ALA A 38 -8.31 -0.63 -16.84
C ALA A 38 -9.62 -1.29 -17.31
N GLN A 39 -9.55 -2.54 -17.75
CA GLN A 39 -10.72 -3.35 -18.10
C GLN A 39 -11.70 -3.45 -16.93
N GLY A 40 -11.20 -3.66 -15.71
CA GLY A 40 -12.02 -3.75 -14.50
C GLY A 40 -12.81 -2.47 -14.14
N VAL A 41 -12.49 -1.34 -14.78
CA VAL A 41 -13.23 -0.07 -14.60
C VAL A 41 -13.72 0.54 -15.91
N HIS A 42 -13.71 -0.24 -17.00
CA HIS A 42 -14.14 0.17 -18.34
C HIS A 42 -13.40 1.40 -18.88
N MET A 43 -12.08 1.42 -18.70
CA MET A 43 -11.17 2.41 -19.30
C MET A 43 -10.16 1.71 -20.22
N SER A 44 -9.57 2.46 -21.16
CA SER A 44 -8.32 2.02 -21.79
C SER A 44 -7.14 2.21 -20.83
N ALA A 45 -6.08 1.40 -20.94
CA ALA A 45 -4.90 1.51 -20.09
C ALA A 45 -4.23 2.90 -20.16
N GLY A 46 -4.17 3.50 -21.35
CA GLY A 46 -3.64 4.86 -21.53
C GLY A 46 -4.49 5.91 -20.80
N HIS A 47 -5.82 5.82 -20.89
CA HIS A 47 -6.71 6.73 -20.18
C HIS A 47 -6.60 6.54 -18.66
N LEU A 48 -6.62 5.29 -18.19
CA LEU A 48 -6.42 4.98 -16.77
C LEU A 48 -5.11 5.57 -16.26
N SER A 49 -4.00 5.34 -16.96
CA SER A 49 -2.67 5.80 -16.54
C SER A 49 -2.62 7.33 -16.39
N ARG A 50 -3.20 8.06 -17.36
CA ARG A 50 -3.26 9.52 -17.32
C ARG A 50 -4.14 10.01 -16.16
N GLN A 51 -5.34 9.47 -16.01
CA GLN A 51 -6.27 9.90 -14.96
C GLN A 51 -5.78 9.53 -13.56
N PHE A 52 -5.16 8.37 -13.40
CA PHE A 52 -4.57 7.94 -12.13
C PHE A 52 -3.46 8.91 -11.70
N LYS A 53 -2.56 9.28 -12.61
CA LYS A 53 -1.50 10.26 -12.32
C LYS A 53 -2.07 11.64 -11.98
N LEU A 54 -3.11 12.09 -12.68
CA LEU A 54 -3.78 13.36 -12.37
C LEU A 54 -4.46 13.34 -11.00
N ALA A 55 -5.07 12.22 -10.61
CA ALA A 55 -5.82 12.10 -9.36
C ALA A 55 -4.91 11.85 -8.13
N TYR A 56 -3.82 11.10 -8.29
CA TYR A 56 -2.96 10.66 -7.18
C TYR A 56 -1.55 11.24 -7.21
N GLY A 57 -1.20 12.02 -8.23
CA GLY A 57 0.12 12.66 -8.34
C GLY A 57 1.24 11.76 -8.87
N GLU A 58 1.02 10.44 -8.95
CA GLU A 58 2.02 9.47 -9.37
C GLU A 58 1.47 8.41 -10.33
N SER A 59 2.37 7.71 -11.02
CA SER A 59 1.97 6.62 -11.93
C SER A 59 1.46 5.41 -11.15
N VAL A 60 0.69 4.55 -11.82
CA VAL A 60 0.21 3.28 -11.25
C VAL A 60 1.37 2.41 -10.73
N TYR A 61 2.47 2.34 -11.48
CA TYR A 61 3.66 1.61 -11.08
C TYR A 61 4.35 2.22 -9.85
N SER A 62 4.48 3.54 -9.81
CA SER A 62 5.07 4.25 -8.66
C SER A 62 4.25 3.99 -7.40
N TYR A 63 2.92 4.14 -7.49
CA TYR A 63 2.02 3.88 -6.37
C TYR A 63 2.12 2.44 -5.88
N LEU A 64 2.12 1.46 -6.79
CA LEU A 64 2.34 0.05 -6.44
C LEU A 64 3.67 -0.14 -5.69
N MET A 65 4.74 0.46 -6.19
CA MET A 65 6.06 0.36 -5.55
C MET A 65 6.05 0.97 -4.16
N THR A 66 5.42 2.13 -3.96
CA THR A 66 5.23 2.74 -2.63
C THR A 66 4.56 1.75 -1.67
N ARG A 67 3.46 1.11 -2.08
CA ARG A 67 2.78 0.10 -1.24
C ARG A 67 3.65 -1.12 -0.92
N ARG A 68 4.47 -1.57 -1.88
CA ARG A 68 5.43 -2.66 -1.65
C ARG A 68 6.53 -2.27 -0.67
N ILE A 69 7.06 -1.06 -0.77
CA ILE A 69 8.08 -0.55 0.15
C ILE A 69 7.51 -0.37 1.55
N GLU A 70 6.30 0.15 1.71
CA GLU A 70 5.62 0.23 3.01
C GLU A 70 5.51 -1.16 3.67
N ARG A 71 5.11 -2.18 2.89
CA ARG A 71 5.06 -3.56 3.41
C ARG A 71 6.44 -4.10 3.74
N ALA A 72 7.45 -3.83 2.91
CA ALA A 72 8.83 -4.24 3.15
C ALA A 72 9.40 -3.63 4.43
N MET A 73 9.10 -2.36 4.70
CA MET A 73 9.49 -1.70 5.95
C MET A 73 8.94 -2.42 7.19
N ALA A 74 7.70 -2.89 7.14
CA ALA A 74 7.11 -3.66 8.24
C ALA A 74 7.83 -5.01 8.44
N LEU A 75 8.09 -5.75 7.35
CA LEU A 75 8.77 -7.04 7.40
C LEU A 75 10.24 -6.91 7.87
N LEU A 76 10.96 -5.90 7.40
CA LEU A 76 12.36 -5.67 7.81
C LEU A 76 12.49 -5.29 9.29
N ARG A 77 11.52 -4.55 9.84
CA ARG A 77 11.50 -4.26 11.29
C ARG A 77 11.24 -5.49 12.16
N GLN A 78 10.54 -6.49 11.64
CA GLN A 78 10.31 -7.76 12.36
C GLN A 78 11.59 -8.60 12.46
N GLY A 79 12.53 -8.46 11.52
CA GLY A 79 13.85 -9.08 11.57
C GLY A 79 13.92 -10.54 11.08
N GLU A 80 12.77 -11.22 10.92
CA GLU A 80 12.71 -12.65 10.60
C GLU A 80 13.20 -13.01 9.19
N LEU A 81 12.99 -12.12 8.20
CA LEU A 81 13.31 -12.37 6.78
C LEU A 81 14.59 -11.65 6.34
N SER A 82 15.34 -12.23 5.39
CA SER A 82 16.45 -11.52 4.73
C SER A 82 15.93 -10.42 3.81
N VAL A 83 16.79 -9.47 3.43
CA VAL A 83 16.41 -8.40 2.49
C VAL A 83 15.95 -8.98 1.15
N THR A 84 16.61 -10.05 0.69
CA THR A 84 16.27 -10.76 -0.54
C THR A 84 14.89 -11.42 -0.43
N ASP A 85 14.60 -12.10 0.68
CA ASP A 85 13.30 -12.72 0.90
C ASP A 85 12.19 -11.66 0.95
N VAL A 86 12.41 -10.55 1.66
CA VAL A 86 11.46 -9.44 1.71
C VAL A 86 11.18 -8.87 0.32
N CYS A 87 12.21 -8.71 -0.52
CA CYS A 87 12.05 -8.21 -1.89
C CYS A 87 11.04 -9.06 -2.68
N PHE A 88 11.19 -10.39 -2.65
CA PHE A 88 10.30 -11.29 -3.37
C PHE A 88 8.94 -11.45 -2.69
N GLU A 89 8.88 -11.43 -1.35
CA GLU A 89 7.64 -11.49 -0.56
C GLU A 89 6.71 -10.31 -0.87
N VAL A 90 7.26 -9.10 -1.10
CA VAL A 90 6.45 -7.94 -1.51
C VAL A 90 6.18 -7.89 -3.03
N GLY A 91 6.58 -8.92 -3.77
CA GLY A 91 6.28 -9.07 -5.20
C GLY A 91 7.25 -8.36 -6.15
N CYS A 92 8.39 -7.85 -5.67
CA CYS A 92 9.41 -7.29 -6.56
C CYS A 92 10.16 -8.42 -7.29
N SER A 93 10.42 -8.23 -8.58
CA SER A 93 11.12 -9.20 -9.43
C SER A 93 12.64 -9.03 -9.45
N SER A 94 13.15 -7.94 -8.88
CA SER A 94 14.57 -7.60 -8.89
C SER A 94 14.97 -6.92 -7.59
N LEU A 95 16.01 -7.47 -6.96
CA LEU A 95 16.61 -6.91 -5.75
C LEU A 95 17.22 -5.52 -5.99
N GLY A 96 17.78 -5.29 -7.19
CA GLY A 96 18.35 -4.00 -7.57
C GLY A 96 17.28 -2.90 -7.62
N THR A 97 16.20 -3.14 -8.36
CA THR A 97 15.07 -2.19 -8.47
C THR A 97 14.44 -1.94 -7.11
N PHE A 98 14.24 -2.99 -6.32
CA PHE A 98 13.74 -2.89 -4.95
C PHE A 98 14.65 -2.01 -4.09
N SER A 99 15.97 -2.27 -4.09
CA SER A 99 16.90 -1.55 -3.23
C SER A 99 17.00 -0.07 -3.58
N THR A 100 17.01 0.26 -4.87
CA THR A 100 16.99 1.67 -5.33
C THR A 100 15.70 2.36 -4.88
N ARG A 101 14.54 1.77 -5.16
CA ARG A 101 13.24 2.37 -4.80
C ARG A 101 13.03 2.47 -3.30
N PHE A 102 13.47 1.47 -2.54
CA PHE A 102 13.47 1.52 -1.09
C PHE A 102 14.29 2.70 -0.59
N THR A 103 15.53 2.85 -1.09
CA THR A 103 16.42 3.93 -0.64
C THR A 103 15.89 5.31 -1.02
N GLU A 104 15.32 5.47 -2.22
CA GLU A 104 14.67 6.72 -2.65
C GLU A 104 13.51 7.12 -1.75
N LEU A 105 12.68 6.17 -1.32
CA LEU A 105 11.48 6.44 -0.52
C LEU A 105 11.76 6.53 1.00
N VAL A 106 12.74 5.77 1.50
CA VAL A 106 13.01 5.63 2.94
C VAL A 106 14.22 6.45 3.39
N GLY A 107 15.11 6.82 2.47
CA GLY A 107 16.33 7.59 2.74
C GLY A 107 17.54 6.78 3.17
N VAL A 108 17.38 5.48 3.45
CA VAL A 108 18.47 4.53 3.77
C VAL A 108 18.23 3.20 3.07
N SER A 109 19.29 2.40 2.89
CA SER A 109 19.17 1.10 2.24
C SER A 109 18.39 0.08 3.09
N PRO A 110 17.78 -0.95 2.48
CA PRO A 110 17.03 -1.99 3.21
C PRO A 110 17.84 -2.66 4.33
N SER A 111 19.12 -2.96 4.08
CA SER A 111 20.00 -3.60 5.06
C SER A 111 20.33 -2.70 6.24
N VAL A 112 20.53 -1.40 6.00
CA VAL A 112 20.72 -0.41 7.08
C VAL A 112 19.45 -0.29 7.90
N TYR A 113 18.31 -0.19 7.23
CA TYR A 113 17.00 -0.09 7.86
C TYR A 113 16.67 -1.30 8.74
N LYS A 114 16.92 -2.53 8.26
CA LYS A 114 16.75 -3.77 9.04
C LYS A 114 17.58 -3.73 10.33
N ARG A 115 18.88 -3.41 10.21
CA ARG A 115 19.81 -3.34 11.35
C ARG A 115 19.37 -2.29 12.39
N GLN A 116 18.84 -1.15 11.95
CA GLN A 116 18.30 -0.12 12.84
C GLN A 116 17.05 -0.62 13.59
N GLY A 117 16.19 -1.39 12.92
CA GLY A 117 15.06 -2.07 13.55
C GLY A 117 15.51 -3.02 14.64
N GLU A 118 16.45 -3.92 14.33
CA GLU A 118 17.03 -4.87 15.29
C GLU A 118 17.67 -4.18 16.52
N ALA A 119 18.38 -3.07 16.31
CA ALA A 119 18.96 -2.30 17.41
C ALA A 119 17.89 -1.66 18.32
N ALA A 120 16.75 -1.23 17.76
CA ALA A 120 15.65 -0.65 18.54
C ALA A 120 14.92 -1.69 19.41
N ILE A 121 14.87 -2.96 18.99
CA ILE A 121 14.32 -4.08 19.78
C ILE A 121 15.36 -4.80 20.65
N ALA A 122 16.66 -4.50 20.52
CA ALA A 122 17.74 -5.16 21.26
C ALA A 122 17.71 -4.95 22.80
N GLY A 123 16.73 -4.23 23.34
CA GLY A 123 16.46 -4.12 24.78
C GLY A 123 15.11 -4.71 25.24
N ILE A 124 14.31 -5.27 24.32
CA ILE A 124 12.96 -5.77 24.60
C ILE A 124 12.90 -7.27 24.27
N PRO A 125 12.58 -8.14 25.24
CA PRO A 125 12.41 -9.57 24.97
C PRO A 125 11.39 -9.80 23.84
N ALA A 126 11.65 -10.75 22.94
CA ALA A 126 10.81 -11.00 21.76
C ALA A 126 9.33 -11.31 22.10
N CYS A 127 9.05 -11.82 23.30
CA CYS A 127 7.67 -11.98 23.81
C CYS A 127 7.00 -10.62 24.06
N VAL A 128 7.70 -9.66 24.65
CA VAL A 128 7.19 -8.31 24.98
C VAL A 128 7.00 -7.49 23.71
N ALA A 129 7.91 -7.58 22.73
CA ALA A 129 7.76 -6.91 21.44
C ALA A 129 6.50 -7.40 20.67
N LYS A 130 6.23 -8.71 20.71
CA LYS A 130 5.03 -9.33 20.10
C LYS A 130 3.73 -8.92 20.80
N ASP A 131 3.76 -8.65 22.10
CA ASP A 131 2.59 -8.18 22.85
C ASP A 131 2.30 -6.68 22.63
N VAL A 132 3.33 -5.82 22.59
CA VAL A 132 3.16 -4.37 22.41
C VAL A 132 2.79 -3.98 20.97
N THR A 133 3.26 -4.76 19.98
CA THR A 133 2.92 -4.53 18.56
C THR A 133 1.64 -5.24 18.11
N ARG A 134 0.98 -5.97 19.01
CA ARG A 134 -0.25 -6.71 18.70
C ARG A 134 -1.35 -5.68 18.33
N PRO A 135 -1.99 -5.78 17.16
CA PRO A 135 -3.03 -4.86 16.77
C PRO A 135 -4.15 -4.89 17.82
N VAL A 136 -4.41 -3.74 18.46
CA VAL A 136 -5.57 -3.59 19.33
C VAL A 136 -6.80 -3.80 18.44
N ARG A 137 -7.52 -4.89 18.68
CA ARG A 137 -8.81 -5.16 18.03
C ARG A 137 -9.71 -3.99 18.43
N ASN A 138 -9.97 -3.08 17.47
CA ASN A 138 -10.85 -1.95 17.67
C ASN A 138 -12.14 -2.49 18.29
N ARG A 139 -12.46 -2.10 19.53
CA ARG A 139 -13.69 -2.51 20.20
C ARG A 139 -14.82 -2.18 19.22
N GLU A 140 -15.64 -3.18 18.91
CA GLU A 140 -16.84 -2.99 18.11
C GLU A 140 -17.59 -1.76 18.66
N ALA A 141 -17.93 -0.84 17.76
CA ALA A 141 -18.73 0.33 18.12
C ALA A 141 -19.98 -0.18 18.85
N PRO A 142 -20.33 0.35 20.04
CA PRO A 142 -21.52 -0.08 20.74
C PRO A 142 -22.72 0.11 19.80
N ALA A 143 -23.48 -0.97 19.62
CA ALA A 143 -24.72 -0.93 18.87
C ALA A 143 -25.65 0.09 19.53
N THR A 144 -25.88 1.21 18.84
CA THR A 144 -26.99 2.11 19.14
C THR A 144 -28.27 1.42 18.68
N GLU A 145 -29.07 0.94 19.63
CA GLU A 145 -30.44 0.49 19.43
C GLU A 145 -31.29 0.88 20.66
N PRO A 146 -32.61 1.07 20.52
CA PRO A 146 -33.23 2.40 20.43
C PRO A 146 -34.04 2.76 21.69
N ASP A 147 -34.17 4.07 21.95
CA ASP A 147 -35.09 4.59 22.96
C ASP A 147 -36.52 4.57 22.40
N VAL A 148 -37.32 3.61 22.85
CA VAL A 148 -38.78 3.57 22.67
C VAL A 148 -39.39 4.22 23.90
N GLY A 149 -39.95 5.41 23.71
CA GLY A 149 -40.85 6.09 24.63
C GLY A 149 -42.13 6.48 23.90
#